data_AF-A0A3L6S411-F1
#
_entry.id   AF-A0A3L6S411-F1
#
_cell.length_a   1.000
_cell.length_b   1.000
_cell.length_c   1.000
_cell.angle_alpha   90.00
_cell.angle_beta   90.00
_cell.angle_gamma   90.00
#
_symmetry.space_group_name_H-M   'P 1'
#
loop_
_entity.id
_entity.type
_entity.pdbx_description
1 polymer ?
#
loop_
_entity_poly.entity_id
_entity_poly.type
_entity_poly.pdbx_seq_one_letter_code
_entity_poly.pdbx_strand_id
1 'polypeptide(L)' 'MAAVERDRVTHLFCVPPVMIALAKLGRVGKHDLSSLRFIGTAVAPLGKDVMEAVARNFPEAVVA' A
#
# COMPACT_ATOMS: atom_id res chain seq x y z
N MET A 1 10.60 2.16 -2.54
CA MET A 1 9.67 2.96 -1.71
C MET A 1 10.30 4.26 -1.21
N ALA A 2 11.62 4.46 -1.31
CA ALA A 2 12.28 5.74 -1.03
C ALA A 2 11.63 6.97 -1.68
N ALA A 3 11.09 6.86 -2.90
CA ALA A 3 10.36 7.96 -3.55
C ALA A 3 9.07 8.33 -2.79
N VAL A 4 8.33 7.34 -2.27
CA VAL A 4 7.10 7.60 -1.48
C VAL A 4 7.43 8.35 -0.20
N GLU A 5 8.50 7.95 0.48
CA GLU A 5 8.98 8.61 1.70
C GLU A 5 9.53 10.02 1.41
N ARG A 6 10.38 10.17 0.39
CA ARG A 6 11.00 11.43 0.00
C ARG A 6 9.98 12.47 -0.45
N ASP A 7 9.06 12.05 -1.32
CA ASP A 7 8.06 12.94 -1.91
C ASP A 7 6.75 12.97 -1.11
N ARG A 8 6.69 12.26 0.02
CA ARG A 8 5.51 12.11 0.89
C ARG A 8 4.23 11.84 0.10
N VAL A 9 4.30 10.83 -0.75
CA VAL A 9 3.19 10.46 -1.63
C VAL A 9 1.99 10.03 -0.81
N THR A 10 0.83 10.61 -1.09
CA THR A 10 -0.43 10.32 -0.40
C THR A 10 -1.29 9.30 -1.12
N HIS A 11 -1.15 9.18 -2.44
CA HIS A 11 -1.93 8.27 -3.28
C HIS A 11 -1.01 7.34 -4.05
N LEU A 12 -1.14 6.04 -3.80
CA LEU A 12 -0.35 5.01 -4.45
C LEU A 12 -1.25 4.12 -5.30
N PHE A 13 -1.06 4.21 -6.62
CA PHE A 13 -1.69 3.28 -7.55
C PHE A 13 -0.69 2.22 -7.96
N CYS A 14 -1.04 0.95 -7.78
CA CYS A 14 -0.15 -0.14 -8.13
C CYS A 14 -0.89 -1.40 -8.60
N VAL A 15 -0.13 -2.31 -9.20
CA VAL A 15 -0.61 -3.58 -9.73
C VAL A 15 -0.64 -4.66 -8.63
N PRO A 16 -1.41 -5.76 -8.78
CA PRO A 16 -1.57 -6.77 -7.73
C PRO A 16 -0.28 -7.35 -7.15
N PRO A 17 0.78 -7.64 -7.94
CA PRO A 17 2.04 -8.11 -7.39
C PRO A 17 2.67 -7.12 -6.38
N VAL A 18 2.51 -5.82 -6.61
CA VAL A 18 3.02 -4.77 -5.71
C VAL A 18 2.18 -4.71 -4.43
N MET A 19 0.85 -4.87 -4.54
CA MET A 19 -0.03 -4.98 -3.37
C MET A 19 0.31 -6.18 -2.49
N ILE A 20 0.60 -7.34 -3.09
CA ILE A 20 1.01 -8.53 -2.34
C ILE A 20 2.35 -8.28 -1.65
N ALA A 21 3.30 -7.63 -2.33
CA ALA A 21 4.58 -7.26 -1.72
C ALA A 21 4.38 -6.28 -0.55
N LEU A 22 3.51 -5.27 -0.71
CA LEU A 22 3.11 -4.34 0.35
C LEU A 22 2.46 -5.05 1.54
N ALA A 23 1.58 -6.01 1.29
CA ALA A 23 0.95 -6.83 2.33
C ALA A 23 1.98 -7.63 3.14
N LYS A 24 3.03 -8.14 2.48
CA LYS A 24 4.10 -8.93 3.12
C LYS A 24 5.15 -8.06 3.84
N LEU A 25 5.51 -6.92 3.28
CA LEU A 25 6.50 -5.98 3.85
C LEU A 25 5.90 -5.15 5.00
N GLY A 26 4.63 -4.78 4.90
CA GLY A 26 3.93 -3.93 5.86
C GLY A 26 4.57 -2.55 6.05
N ARG A 27 4.25 -1.90 7.19
CA ARG A 27 4.87 -0.64 7.64
C ARG A 27 6.25 -0.83 8.28
N VAL A 28 6.67 -2.08 8.52
CA VAL A 28 7.95 -2.42 9.18
C VAL A 28 9.11 -2.48 8.17
N GLY A 29 8.89 -2.00 6.95
CA GLY A 29 9.93 -1.89 5.93
C GLY A 29 10.95 -0.78 6.22
N LYS A 30 12.00 -0.73 5.40
CA LYS A 30 13.10 0.26 5.47
C LYS A 30 12.71 1.73 5.24
N HIS A 31 11.46 2.04 4.93
CA HIS A 31 11.04 3.38 4.50
C HIS A 31 9.74 3.79 5.24
N ASP A 32 9.64 5.06 5.64
CA ASP A 32 8.42 5.61 6.20
C ASP A 32 7.34 5.79 5.12
N LEU A 33 6.23 5.07 5.31
CA LEU A 33 5.06 5.07 4.44
C LEU A 33 3.82 5.66 5.12
N SER A 34 3.99 6.34 6.25
CA SER A 34 2.90 6.98 7.01
C SER A 34 2.14 8.07 6.23
N SER A 35 2.74 8.59 5.16
CA SER A 35 2.12 9.60 4.30
C SER A 35 1.01 9.04 3.40
N LEU A 36 0.96 7.72 3.19
CA LEU A 36 -0.03 7.08 2.34
C LEU A 36 -1.43 7.19 2.95
N ARG A 37 -2.36 7.75 2.18
CA ARG A 37 -3.79 7.88 2.52
C ARG A 37 -4.70 7.08 1.60
N PHE A 38 -4.22 6.74 0.41
CA PHE A 38 -4.96 5.93 -0.54
C PHE A 38 -4.01 4.95 -1.23
N ILE A 39 -4.40 3.68 -1.26
CA ILE A 39 -3.70 2.62 -1.97
C ILE A 39 -4.73 1.89 -2.80
N GLY A 40 -4.54 1.87 -4.13
CA GLY A 40 -5.49 1.14 -4.96
C GLY A 40 -4.94 0.57 -6.24
N THR A 41 -5.73 -0.31 -6.84
CA THR A 41 -5.44 -0.93 -8.14
C THR A 41 -6.50 -0.56 -9.17
N ALA A 42 -6.08 -0.16 -10.35
CA ALA A 42 -7.00 0.41 -11.33
C ALA A 42 -7.82 -0.64 -12.10
N VAL A 43 -7.39 -1.91 -12.15
CA VAL A 43 -7.95 -2.85 -13.15
C VAL A 43 -8.06 -4.32 -12.68
N ALA A 44 -7.49 -4.71 -11.54
CA ALA A 44 -7.36 -6.12 -11.22
C ALA A 44 -8.23 -6.58 -10.04
N PRO A 45 -8.87 -7.76 -10.12
CA PRO A 45 -9.53 -8.36 -8.97
C PRO A 45 -8.47 -8.69 -7.91
N LEU A 46 -8.43 -7.89 -6.84
CA LEU A 46 -7.56 -8.15 -5.72
C LEU A 46 -8.24 -9.15 -4.78
N GLY A 47 -7.49 -10.14 -4.30
CA GLY A 47 -8.00 -11.05 -3.27
C GLY A 47 -8.32 -10.25 -2.00
N LYS A 48 -9.50 -10.49 -1.42
CA LYS A 48 -9.96 -9.81 -0.19
C LYS A 48 -8.92 -9.91 0.92
N ASP A 49 -8.26 -11.07 1.06
CA ASP A 49 -7.22 -11.30 2.06
C ASP A 49 -6.03 -10.34 1.92
N VAL A 50 -5.65 -10.00 0.68
CA VAL A 50 -4.56 -9.06 0.38
C VAL A 50 -5.00 -7.64 0.72
N MET A 51 -6.22 -7.25 0.35
CA MET A 51 -6.77 -5.93 0.70
C MET A 51 -6.80 -5.73 2.21
N GLU A 52 -7.29 -6.73 2.95
CA GLU A 52 -7.33 -6.69 4.41
C GLU A 52 -5.93 -6.66 5.03
N ALA A 53 -4.98 -7.43 4.48
CA ALA A 53 -3.61 -7.41 4.97
C ALA A 53 -2.95 -6.04 4.76
N VAL A 54 -3.15 -5.41 3.60
CA VAL A 54 -2.68 -4.04 3.35
C VAL A 54 -3.39 -3.05 4.27
N ALA A 55 -4.71 -3.13 4.44
CA ALA A 55 -5.46 -2.23 5.31
C ALA A 55 -5.03 -2.34 6.79
N ARG A 56 -4.74 -3.57 7.26
CA ARG A 56 -4.17 -3.79 8.61
C ARG A 56 -2.79 -3.16 8.76
N ASN A 57 -1.96 -3.26 7.72
CA ASN A 57 -0.62 -2.68 7.74
C ASN A 57 -0.67 -1.14 7.61
N PHE A 58 -1.66 -0.58 6.91
CA PHE A 58 -1.80 0.84 6.63
C PHE A 58 -3.18 1.34 7.10
N PRO A 59 -3.42 1.44 8.42
CA PRO A 59 -4.74 1.80 8.97
C PRO A 59 -5.18 3.23 8.63
N GLU A 60 -4.22 4.09 8.27
CA GLU A 60 -4.45 5.49 7.88
C GLU A 60 -4.76 5.64 6.39
N ALA A 61 -4.63 4.55 5.61
CA ALA A 61 -4.86 4.53 4.19
C ALA A 61 -6.14 3.79 3.84
N VAL A 62 -6.94 4.37 2.94
CA VAL A 62 -8.06 3.70 2.30
C VAL A 62 -7.49 2.75 1.24
N VAL A 63 -7.89 1.47 1.30
CA VAL A 63 -7.47 0.43 0.35
C VAL A 63 -8.63 0.08 -0.57
N ALA A 64 -8.44 0.24 -1.89
CA ALA A 64 -9.47 0.04 -2.91
C ALA A 64 -8.99 -0.80 -4.11
#